data_AF-A0A6G3MMA1-F1
#
_entry.id   AF-A0A6G3MMA1-F1
#
_cell.length_a   1.000
_cell.length_b   1.000
_cell.length_c   1.000
_cell.angle_alpha   90.00
_cell.angle_beta   90.00
_cell.angle_gamma   90.00
#
_symmetry.space_group_name_H-M   'P 1'
#
loop_
_entity.id
_entity.type
_entity.pdbx_description
1 polymer ?
#
loop_
_entity_poly.entity_id
_entity_poly.type
_entity_poly.pdbx_seq_one_letter_code
_entity_poly.pdbx_strand_id
1 'polypeptide(L)'
;GCVLFEIKTGKILFEETHDAEILKSIIEVCGMPPGDMISMSRISDAWFALNHKMNLLPGFRNRKHFPPGSRKIEDYFPTYSNDSIQEEQNTFLDLIKKMLLYDQDKRIKPLEALKHPFIASNFVYSYAEESTEEVKKMEQGNFAAPYTV
;
A
#
# COMPACT_ATOMS: atom_id res chain seq x y z
N GLY A 1 -5.52 -4.68 -1.56
CA GLY A 1 -4.97 -3.41 -1.08
C GLY A 1 -3.49 -3.55 -0.84
N CYS A 2 -3.08 -3.82 0.41
CA CYS A 2 -1.67 -3.85 0.83
C CYS A 2 -0.76 -4.70 -0.06
N VAL A 3 -1.17 -5.94 -0.38
CA VAL A 3 -0.37 -6.84 -1.23
C VAL A 3 -0.14 -6.26 -2.64
N LEU A 4 -1.16 -5.65 -3.25
CA LEU A 4 -0.99 -5.03 -4.58
C LEU A 4 -0.05 -3.83 -4.52
N PHE A 5 -0.16 -3.02 -3.46
CA PHE A 5 0.76 -1.92 -3.22
C PHE A 5 2.21 -2.42 -3.08
N GLU A 6 2.41 -3.50 -2.31
CA GLU A 6 3.74 -4.09 -2.10
C GLU A 6 4.32 -4.65 -3.41
N ILE A 7 3.52 -5.34 -4.21
CA ILE A 7 3.94 -5.83 -5.53
C ILE A 7 4.39 -4.67 -6.43
N LYS A 8 3.64 -3.55 -6.45
CA LYS A 8 3.96 -2.42 -7.34
C LYS A 8 5.17 -1.60 -6.86
N THR A 9 5.38 -1.49 -5.55
CA THR A 9 6.39 -0.58 -4.97
C THR A 9 7.62 -1.26 -4.37
N GLY A 10 7.54 -2.57 -4.13
CA GLY A 10 8.54 -3.33 -3.36
C GLY A 10 8.59 -2.97 -1.87
N LYS A 11 7.60 -2.23 -1.34
CA LYS A 11 7.56 -1.74 0.04
C LYS A 11 6.30 -2.23 0.75
N ILE A 12 6.42 -2.53 2.04
CA ILE A 12 5.27 -2.89 2.87
C ILE A 12 4.53 -1.60 3.26
N LEU A 13 3.22 -1.54 3.01
CA LEU A 13 2.42 -0.35 3.28
C LEU A 13 2.28 -0.06 4.79
N PHE A 14 2.08 -1.11 5.58
CA PHE A 14 1.95 -1.07 7.03
C PHE A 14 2.91 -2.09 7.65
N GLU A 15 4.14 -1.67 7.91
CA GLU A 15 5.25 -2.55 8.33
C GLU A 15 5.40 -2.72 9.85
N GLU A 16 4.46 -2.18 10.62
CA GLU A 16 4.54 -2.16 12.08
C GLU A 16 4.20 -3.53 12.68
N THR A 17 4.72 -3.79 13.88
CA THR A 17 4.61 -5.12 14.53
C THR A 17 3.57 -5.17 15.65
N HIS A 18 3.26 -4.04 16.27
CA HIS A 18 2.26 -3.94 17.33
C HIS A 18 0.96 -3.37 16.79
N ASP A 19 -0.18 -3.92 17.22
CA ASP A 19 -1.51 -3.49 16.78
C ASP A 19 -1.71 -1.97 16.89
N ALA A 20 -1.16 -1.35 17.94
CA ALA A 20 -1.16 0.09 18.19
C ALA A 20 -0.51 0.90 17.07
N GLU A 21 0.66 0.44 16.65
CA GLU A 21 1.46 1.07 15.63
C GLU A 21 0.86 0.81 14.25
N ILE A 22 0.33 -0.40 14.02
CA ILE A 22 -0.41 -0.75 12.79
C ILE A 22 -1.63 0.17 12.64
N LEU A 23 -2.49 0.28 13.67
CA LEU A 23 -3.68 1.12 13.59
C LEU A 23 -3.30 2.59 13.35
N LYS A 24 -2.26 3.08 14.03
CA LYS A 24 -1.75 4.44 13.82
C LYS A 24 -1.29 4.63 12.37
N SER A 25 -0.52 3.70 11.81
CA SER A 25 -0.06 3.75 10.43
C SER A 25 -1.23 3.76 9.44
N ILE A 26 -2.26 2.96 9.70
CA ILE A 26 -3.51 2.98 8.93
C ILE A 26 -4.19 4.36 9.03
N ILE A 27 -4.28 4.96 10.21
CA ILE A 27 -4.90 6.30 10.39
C ILE A 27 -4.10 7.40 9.68
N GLU A 28 -2.77 7.33 9.72
CA GLU A 28 -1.89 8.29 9.02
C GLU A 28 -2.10 8.25 7.51
N VAL A 29 -2.44 7.08 6.94
CA VAL A 29 -2.67 6.88 5.51
C VAL A 29 -4.12 7.09 5.09
N CYS A 30 -5.06 6.43 5.78
CA CYS A 30 -6.48 6.38 5.41
C CYS A 30 -7.33 7.48 6.08
N GLY A 31 -6.77 8.24 7.02
CA GLY A 31 -7.51 9.20 7.82
C GLY A 31 -8.22 8.56 9.02
N MET A 32 -9.07 9.31 9.71
CA MET A 32 -9.84 8.76 10.83
C MET A 32 -10.90 7.77 10.33
N PRO A 33 -11.11 6.63 11.03
CA PRO A 33 -12.28 5.80 10.79
C PRO A 33 -13.57 6.62 11.00
N PRO A 34 -14.68 6.28 10.31
CA PRO A 34 -15.97 6.92 10.53
C PRO A 34 -16.40 6.88 12.00
N GLY A 35 -16.98 7.97 12.50
CA GLY A 35 -17.39 8.10 13.90
C GLY A 35 -18.34 6.98 14.37
N ASP A 36 -19.28 6.57 13.52
CA ASP A 36 -20.20 5.47 13.81
C ASP A 36 -19.43 4.15 14.05
N MET A 37 -18.44 3.86 13.20
CA MET A 37 -17.58 2.68 13.37
C MET A 37 -16.77 2.73 14.66
N ILE A 38 -16.25 3.90 15.02
CA ILE A 38 -15.53 4.09 16.29
C ILE A 38 -16.49 3.85 17.46
N SER A 39 -17.68 4.43 17.44
CA SER A 39 -18.67 4.30 18.53
C SER A 39 -19.18 2.87 18.74
N MET A 40 -19.26 2.07 17.67
CA MET A 40 -19.65 0.66 17.74
C MET A 40 -18.50 -0.26 18.18
N SER A 41 -17.27 0.24 18.21
CA SER A 41 -16.09 -0.55 18.55
C SER A 41 -16.05 -0.84 20.06
N ARG A 42 -15.88 -2.12 20.42
CA ARG A 42 -15.70 -2.54 21.83
C ARG A 42 -14.42 -2.03 22.47
N ILE A 43 -13.48 -1.56 21.65
CA ILE A 43 -12.17 -1.07 22.07
C ILE A 43 -12.04 0.43 21.78
N SER A 44 -13.14 1.13 21.50
CA SER A 44 -13.13 2.58 21.22
C SER A 44 -12.40 3.36 22.31
N ASP A 45 -12.61 3.02 23.57
CA ASP A 45 -12.06 3.77 24.68
C ASP A 45 -10.57 3.47 24.88
N ALA A 46 -10.10 2.26 24.61
CA ALA A 46 -8.68 1.95 24.72
C ALA A 46 -7.83 2.60 23.61
N TRP A 47 -8.43 2.89 22.46
CA TRP A 47 -7.73 3.31 21.23
C TRP A 47 -8.09 4.71 20.75
N PHE A 48 -9.22 5.23 21.19
CA PHE A 48 -9.78 6.51 20.75
C PHE A 48 -10.36 7.31 21.91
N ALA A 49 -10.19 6.88 23.19
CA ALA A 49 -10.70 7.65 24.32
C ALA A 49 -10.14 9.07 24.30
N LEU A 50 -11.09 9.99 24.12
CA LEU A 50 -11.04 11.41 24.40
C LEU A 50 -9.72 12.11 24.01
N ASN A 51 -9.69 12.60 22.78
CA ASN A 51 -9.67 14.06 22.65
C ASN A 51 -10.07 14.48 21.22
N HIS A 52 -10.96 15.47 21.15
CA HIS A 52 -11.14 16.37 19.99
C HIS A 52 -9.84 17.10 19.56
N LYS A 53 -8.73 16.83 20.23
CA LYS A 53 -7.35 17.13 19.86
C LYS A 53 -6.57 15.84 20.03
N MET A 54 -6.28 15.14 18.94
CA MET A 54 -5.56 13.87 18.85
C MET A 54 -4.13 13.89 19.44
N ASN A 55 -3.98 14.38 20.66
CA ASN A 55 -2.76 14.33 21.43
C ASN A 55 -2.75 12.99 22.12
N LEU A 56 -2.25 12.03 21.33
CA LEU A 56 -1.57 10.83 21.77
C LEU A 56 -2.51 9.82 22.45
N LEU A 57 -2.67 8.68 21.77
CA LEU A 57 -2.81 7.40 22.45
C LEU A 57 -1.90 7.42 23.71
N PRO A 58 -2.43 7.17 24.93
CA PRO A 58 -1.62 7.18 26.13
C PRO A 58 -0.52 6.10 26.01
N GLY A 59 0.77 6.51 25.99
CA GLY A 59 1.91 5.59 26.03
C GLY A 59 2.96 5.70 24.90
N PHE A 60 2.71 6.50 23.86
CA PHE A 60 3.53 6.43 22.64
C PHE A 60 4.48 7.64 22.48
N ARG A 61 5.56 7.68 23.27
CA ARG A 61 6.49 8.84 23.35
C ARG A 61 7.66 8.84 22.34
N ASN A 62 7.85 7.81 21.52
CA ASN A 62 9.15 7.61 20.83
C ASN A 62 9.15 7.65 19.29
N ARG A 63 8.01 7.89 18.62
CA ARG A 63 7.96 8.04 17.14
C ARG A 63 7.24 9.33 16.76
N LYS A 64 7.75 10.04 15.74
CA LYS A 64 7.06 11.20 15.13
C LYS A 64 5.62 10.79 14.81
N HIS A 65 4.67 11.58 15.27
CA HIS A 65 3.24 11.35 15.05
C HIS A 65 2.81 12.21 13.86
N PHE A 66 2.24 11.57 12.83
CA PHE A 66 1.67 12.31 11.71
C PHE A 66 0.15 12.45 11.89
N PRO A 67 -0.45 13.60 11.52
CA PRO A 67 -1.91 13.75 11.55
C PRO A 67 -2.64 12.70 10.70
N PRO A 68 -3.92 12.40 10.97
CA PRO A 68 -4.72 11.50 10.14
C PRO A 68 -4.70 11.93 8.67
N GLY A 69 -4.48 10.97 7.76
CA GLY A 69 -4.48 11.19 6.31
C GLY A 69 -3.35 12.10 5.79
N SER A 70 -2.34 12.40 6.63
CA SER A 70 -1.22 13.24 6.20
C SER A 70 -0.13 12.45 5.46
N ARG A 71 -0.09 11.12 5.60
CA ARG A 71 0.79 10.25 4.81
C ARG A 71 0.05 9.82 3.55
N LYS A 72 0.45 10.32 2.39
CA LYS A 72 -0.23 9.99 1.13
C LYS A 72 0.37 8.73 0.51
N ILE A 73 -0.48 7.85 -0.01
CA ILE A 73 -0.04 6.64 -0.73
C ILE A 73 0.71 7.05 -2.00
N GLU A 74 0.35 8.19 -2.57
CA GLU A 74 0.95 8.79 -3.75
C GLU A 74 2.43 9.13 -3.56
N ASP A 75 2.86 9.43 -2.33
CA ASP A 75 4.26 9.78 -2.03
C ASP A 75 5.23 8.61 -2.24
N TYR A 76 4.71 7.37 -2.35
CA TYR A 76 5.49 6.17 -2.62
C TYR A 76 5.78 5.96 -4.11
N PHE A 77 5.16 6.75 -4.98
CA PHE A 77 5.25 6.60 -6.42
C PHE A 77 6.01 7.78 -7.04
N PRO A 78 6.86 7.53 -8.04
CA PRO A 78 7.49 8.61 -8.78
C PRO A 78 6.45 9.38 -9.61
N THR A 79 6.78 10.61 -9.95
CA THR A 79 6.04 11.37 -10.98
C THR A 79 6.63 11.01 -12.33
N TYR A 80 5.77 10.61 -13.27
CA TYR A 80 6.17 10.32 -14.65
C TYR A 80 5.82 11.51 -15.55
N SER A 81 6.70 11.82 -16.50
CA SER A 81 6.42 12.80 -17.56
C SER A 81 5.57 12.24 -18.69
N ASN A 82 5.45 10.92 -18.78
CA ASN A 82 4.63 10.25 -19.78
C ASN A 82 3.18 10.12 -19.27
N ASP A 83 2.26 10.74 -20.00
CA ASP A 83 0.83 10.78 -19.66
C ASP A 83 0.20 9.38 -19.52
N SER A 84 0.58 8.41 -20.36
CA SER A 84 -0.01 7.07 -20.30
C SER A 84 0.42 6.30 -19.05
N ILE A 85 1.69 6.41 -18.66
CA ILE A 85 2.22 5.80 -17.44
C ILE A 85 1.60 6.49 -16.22
N GLN A 86 1.43 7.81 -16.27
CA GLN A 86 0.80 8.55 -15.19
C GLN A 86 -0.69 8.19 -15.05
N GLU A 87 -1.40 7.95 -16.15
CA GLU A 87 -2.79 7.47 -16.13
C GLU A 87 -2.91 6.05 -15.54
N GLU A 88 -2.03 5.13 -15.92
CA GLU A 88 -1.95 3.80 -15.31
C GLU A 88 -1.74 3.92 -13.79
N GLN A 89 -0.79 4.75 -13.35
CA GLN A 89 -0.54 4.98 -11.94
C GLN A 89 -1.75 5.58 -11.22
N ASN A 90 -2.43 6.56 -11.82
CA ASN A 90 -3.60 7.20 -11.21
C ASN A 90 -4.75 6.21 -11.04
N THR A 91 -5.01 5.38 -12.06
CA THR A 91 -6.04 4.33 -11.98
C THR A 91 -5.67 3.23 -10.98
N PHE A 92 -4.38 2.89 -10.85
CA PHE A 92 -3.88 1.98 -9.82
C PHE A 92 -4.12 2.54 -8.40
N LEU A 93 -3.74 3.80 -8.17
CA LEU A 93 -3.91 4.48 -6.89
C LEU A 93 -5.39 4.56 -6.49
N ASP A 94 -6.28 4.85 -7.44
CA ASP A 94 -7.73 4.85 -7.20
C ASP A 94 -8.24 3.47 -6.76
N LEU A 95 -7.79 2.39 -7.42
CA LEU A 95 -8.14 1.03 -7.02
C LEU A 95 -7.67 0.71 -5.60
N ILE A 96 -6.41 1.04 -5.27
CA ILE A 96 -5.84 0.78 -3.94
C ILE A 96 -6.62 1.53 -2.86
N LYS A 97 -6.93 2.81 -3.07
CA LYS A 97 -7.72 3.62 -2.12
C LYS A 97 -9.10 3.01 -1.88
N LYS A 98 -9.79 2.55 -2.93
CA LYS A 98 -11.09 1.87 -2.81
C LYS A 98 -10.99 0.53 -2.06
N MET A 99 -9.87 -0.18 -2.17
CA MET A 99 -9.62 -1.41 -1.39
C MET A 99 -9.28 -1.16 0.08
N LEU A 100 -8.78 0.03 0.43
CA LEU A 100 -8.33 0.38 1.78
C LEU A 100 -9.39 1.13 2.62
N LEU A 101 -10.62 1.29 2.10
CA LEU A 101 -11.72 1.89 2.85
C LEU A 101 -12.01 1.11 4.14
N TYR A 102 -12.22 1.85 5.24
CA TYR A 102 -12.58 1.28 6.54
C TYR A 102 -13.90 0.52 6.50
N ASP A 103 -14.93 1.19 5.99
CA ASP A 103 -16.28 0.67 5.89
C ASP A 103 -16.33 -0.46 4.87
N GLN A 104 -16.65 -1.67 5.36
CA GLN A 104 -16.68 -2.88 4.55
C GLN A 104 -17.71 -2.81 3.42
N ASP A 105 -18.82 -2.11 3.62
CA ASP A 105 -19.92 -2.04 2.65
C ASP A 105 -19.60 -1.05 1.53
N LYS A 106 -18.74 -0.07 1.81
CA LYS A 106 -18.20 0.89 0.82
C LYS A 106 -16.92 0.41 0.15
N ARG A 107 -16.20 -0.56 0.74
CA ARG A 107 -14.99 -1.14 0.17
C ARG A 107 -15.33 -1.85 -1.13
N ILE A 108 -14.51 -1.63 -2.16
CA ILE A 108 -14.74 -2.24 -3.47
C ILE A 108 -14.79 -3.76 -3.38
N LYS A 109 -15.84 -4.35 -3.97
CA LYS A 109 -16.01 -5.81 -4.00
C LYS A 109 -15.13 -6.45 -5.08
N PRO A 110 -14.76 -7.74 -4.97
CA PRO A 110 -13.92 -8.40 -5.97
C PRO A 110 -14.45 -8.29 -7.40
N LEU A 111 -15.75 -8.49 -7.61
CA LEU A 111 -16.38 -8.38 -8.94
C LEU A 111 -16.35 -6.95 -9.49
N GLU A 112 -16.39 -5.93 -8.63
CA GLU A 112 -16.27 -4.52 -9.02
C GLU A 112 -14.81 -4.16 -9.30
N ALA A 113 -13.88 -4.69 -8.52
CA ALA A 113 -12.45 -4.50 -8.72
C ALA A 113 -11.98 -5.08 -10.06
N LEU A 114 -12.53 -6.22 -10.50
CA LEU A 114 -12.27 -6.77 -11.83
C LEU A 114 -12.72 -5.86 -12.98
N LYS A 115 -13.74 -5.02 -12.74
CA LYS A 115 -14.25 -4.04 -13.71
C LYS A 115 -13.57 -2.68 -13.57
N HIS A 116 -12.67 -2.52 -12.61
CA HIS A 116 -12.00 -1.25 -12.37
C HIS A 116 -11.11 -0.89 -13.56
N PRO A 117 -11.00 0.40 -13.97
CA PRO A 117 -10.18 0.82 -15.11
C PRO A 117 -8.75 0.25 -15.05
N PHE A 118 -8.11 0.25 -13.89
CA PHE A 118 -6.78 -0.36 -13.74
C PHE A 118 -6.69 -1.84 -14.17
N ILE A 119 -7.73 -2.64 -13.93
CA ILE A 119 -7.73 -4.07 -14.28
C ILE A 119 -8.29 -4.30 -15.70
N ALA A 120 -9.28 -3.49 -16.11
CA ALA A 120 -9.99 -3.65 -17.36
C ALA A 120 -9.32 -2.93 -18.55
N SER A 121 -8.46 -1.94 -18.30
CA SER A 121 -7.73 -1.22 -19.34
C SER A 121 -6.59 -2.07 -19.91
N ASN A 122 -6.38 -1.94 -21.22
CA ASN A 122 -5.29 -2.61 -21.91
C ASN A 122 -4.07 -1.68 -21.98
N PHE A 123 -3.30 -1.60 -20.89
CA PHE A 123 -2.04 -0.85 -20.89
C PHE A 123 -1.04 -1.52 -21.83
N VAL A 124 -0.45 -0.73 -22.73
CA VAL A 124 0.54 -1.22 -23.69
C VAL A 124 1.91 -1.20 -23.03
N TYR A 125 2.45 -2.38 -22.73
CA TYR A 125 3.81 -2.51 -22.23
C TYR A 125 4.75 -2.80 -23.40
N SER A 126 5.61 -1.84 -23.72
CA SER A 126 6.78 -2.13 -24.55
C SER A 126 7.91 -2.59 -23.62
N TYR A 127 8.24 -3.88 -23.66
CA TYR A 127 9.52 -4.31 -23.11
C TYR A 127 10.62 -3.70 -23.96
N ALA A 128 11.53 -2.94 -23.37
CA ALA A 128 12.77 -2.62 -24.04
C ALA A 128 13.45 -3.97 -24.31
N GLU A 129 13.70 -4.30 -25.58
CA GLU A 129 14.54 -5.46 -25.89
C GLU A 129 15.91 -5.16 -25.28
N GLU A 130 16.23 -5.84 -24.18
CA GLU A 130 17.61 -5.90 -23.69
C GLU A 130 18.44 -6.45 -24.86
N SER A 131 19.36 -5.62 -25.38
CA SER A 131 20.26 -6.03 -26.43
C SER A 131 20.99 -7.29 -25.97
N THR A 132 20.78 -8.40 -26.68
CA THR A 132 21.31 -9.75 -26.42
C THR A 132 22.85 -9.85 -26.41
N GLU A 133 23.58 -8.74 -26.36
CA GLU A 133 25.04 -8.71 -26.35
C GLU A 133 25.65 -8.95 -24.95
N GLU A 134 24.94 -8.67 -23.85
CA GLU A 134 25.52 -8.81 -22.51
C GLU A 134 25.43 -10.24 -21.94
N VAL A 135 24.51 -11.08 -22.44
CA VAL A 135 24.32 -12.47 -21.95
C VAL A 135 25.49 -13.39 -22.29
N LYS A 136 26.36 -13.03 -23.26
CA LYS A 136 27.52 -13.86 -23.65
C LYS A 136 28.74 -13.76 -22.72
N LYS A 137 28.72 -12.94 -21.66
CA LYS A 137 29.90 -12.74 -20.78
C LYS A 137 29.84 -13.40 -19.40
N MET A 138 28.82 -14.20 -19.10
CA MET A 138 28.78 -15.00 -17.86
C MET A 138 28.84 -16.50 -18.13
N GLU A 139 29.93 -16.96 -18.76
CA GLU A 139 30.36 -18.36 -18.64
C GLU A 139 31.68 -18.41 -17.87
N GLN A 140 31.56 -18.75 -16.57
CA GLN A 140 32.38 -19.73 -15.84
C GLN A 140 32.16 -19.57 -14.33
N GLY A 141 30.93 -19.84 -13.89
CA GLY A 141 30.63 -20.13 -12.49
C GLY A 141 30.85 -21.62 -12.24
N ASN A 142 31.80 -21.94 -11.37
CA ASN A 142 32.19 -23.31 -11.03
C ASN A 142 31.09 -23.95 -10.16
N PHE A 143 30.07 -24.55 -10.78
CA PHE A 143 29.05 -25.31 -10.06
C PHE A 143 29.66 -26.63 -9.58
N ALA A 144 29.84 -26.76 -8.26
CA ALA A 144 30.18 -28.03 -7.63
C ALA A 144 29.10 -29.09 -7.91
N ALA A 145 29.53 -30.33 -8.11
CA ALA A 145 28.67 -31.45 -8.44
C ALA A 145 27.57 -31.67 -7.37
N PRO A 146 26.34 -32.07 -7.78
CA PRO A 146 25.24 -32.26 -6.85
C PRO A 146 25.51 -33.44 -5.90
N TYR A 147 25.25 -33.22 -4.60
CA TYR A 147 25.22 -34.29 -3.61
C TYR A 147 24.13 -35.31 -3.96
N THR A 148 24.52 -36.57 -4.13
CA THR A 148 23.59 -37.72 -4.14
C THR A 148 23.37 -38.20 -2.71
N VAL A 149 22.11 -38.39 -2.31
CA VAL A 149 21.68 -38.99 -1.03
C VAL A 149 22.01 -40.47 -1.01
#